data_AF-A0A094QIK1-F1
#
_entry.id   AF-A0A094QIK1-F1
#
_cell.length_a   1.000
_cell.length_b   1.000
_cell.length_c   1.000
_cell.angle_alpha   90.00
_cell.angle_beta   90.00
_cell.angle_gamma   90.00
#
_symmetry.space_group_name_H-M   'P 1'
#
loop_
_entity.id
_entity.type
_entity.pdbx_description
1 polymer ?
#
loop_
_entity_poly.entity_id
_entity_poly.type
_entity_poly.pdbx_seq_one_letter_code
_entity_poly.pdbx_strand_id
1 'polypeptide(L)'
;MPLDPSIKSVLVIGSGPIVIGQACEFDYSGTQACRVLRAEGIRVVLVNSNPATIMTDPEFADATYIEPITQEFIEQIIAKERPDAVLATLGGQTALNAAIALFKA
;
A
#
# COMPACT_ATOMS: atom_id res chain seq x y z
N MET A 1 -2.20 -22.99 3.86
CA MET A 1 -3.25 -22.89 2.83
C MET A 1 -2.61 -22.37 1.55
N PRO A 2 -3.09 -22.76 0.36
CA PRO A 2 -2.65 -22.17 -0.90
C PRO A 2 -3.13 -20.72 -1.03
N LEU A 3 -2.61 -20.01 -2.04
CA LEU A 3 -3.04 -18.65 -2.40
C LEU A 3 -4.55 -18.59 -2.68
N ASP A 4 -5.21 -17.52 -2.23
CA ASP A 4 -6.63 -17.27 -2.54
C ASP A 4 -6.78 -16.80 -4.00
N PRO A 5 -7.41 -17.59 -4.89
CA PRO A 5 -7.51 -17.25 -6.31
C PRO A 5 -8.51 -16.14 -6.62
N SER A 6 -9.31 -15.71 -5.63
CA SER A 6 -10.26 -14.61 -5.80
C SER A 6 -9.60 -13.23 -5.76
N ILE A 7 -8.43 -13.12 -5.12
CA ILE A 7 -7.68 -11.86 -4.98
C ILE A 7 -6.71 -11.74 -6.16
N LYS A 8 -7.01 -10.84 -7.09
CA LYS A 8 -6.16 -10.57 -8.27
C LYS A 8 -5.37 -9.29 -8.13
N SER A 9 -5.82 -8.39 -7.26
CA SER A 9 -5.23 -7.08 -7.04
C SER A 9 -5.32 -6.65 -5.58
N VAL A 10 -4.23 -6.05 -5.09
CA VAL A 10 -4.12 -5.58 -3.69
C VAL A 10 -3.67 -4.13 -3.68
N LEU A 11 -4.35 -3.30 -2.92
CA LEU A 11 -3.90 -1.97 -2.54
C LEU A 11 -3.04 -2.06 -1.27
N VAL A 12 -1.77 -1.73 -1.37
CA VAL A 12 -0.84 -1.57 -0.26
C VAL A 12 -0.83 -0.11 0.17
N ILE A 13 -1.00 0.15 1.47
CA ILE A 13 -0.93 1.51 2.04
C ILE A 13 0.41 1.65 2.77
N GLY A 14 1.27 2.55 2.28
CA GLY A 14 2.57 2.87 2.87
C GLY A 14 2.47 3.72 4.14
N SER A 15 3.63 4.08 4.71
CA SER A 15 3.70 4.84 5.97
C SER A 15 3.64 6.35 5.80
N GLY A 16 3.94 6.87 4.61
CA GLY A 16 4.17 8.28 4.39
C GLY A 16 5.57 8.71 4.85
N PRO A 17 5.78 10.01 5.15
CA PRO A 17 7.08 10.56 5.50
C PRO A 17 7.67 9.94 6.77
N ILE A 18 9.00 9.91 6.82
CA ILE A 18 9.76 9.42 7.98
C ILE A 18 9.57 10.39 9.16
N VAL A 19 9.17 9.84 10.31
CA VAL A 19 9.04 10.57 11.58
C VAL A 19 9.60 9.75 12.74
N ILE A 20 9.89 10.39 13.87
CA ILE A 20 10.31 9.68 15.08
C ILE A 20 9.20 8.69 15.48
N GLY A 21 9.55 7.41 15.61
CA GLY A 21 8.61 6.33 15.95
C GLY A 21 7.90 5.68 14.75
N GLN A 22 8.12 6.20 13.52
CA GLN A 22 7.65 5.57 12.29
C GLN A 22 8.62 5.91 11.15
N ALA A 23 9.58 5.02 10.89
CA ALA A 23 10.71 5.30 10.03
C ALA A 23 10.90 4.24 8.92
N CYS A 24 12.16 3.98 8.55
CA CYS A 24 12.54 3.25 7.36
C CYS A 24 12.11 1.77 7.39
N GLU A 25 11.75 1.24 8.56
CA GLU A 25 11.24 -0.12 8.72
C GLU A 25 10.01 -0.40 7.85
N PHE A 26 9.21 0.63 7.51
CA PHE A 26 8.03 0.49 6.66
C PHE A 26 8.32 0.55 5.17
N ASP A 27 9.39 1.23 4.74
CA ASP A 27 9.88 1.08 3.36
C ASP A 27 10.42 -0.34 3.14
N TYR A 28 11.23 -0.84 4.08
CA TYR A 28 11.72 -2.21 4.03
C TYR A 28 10.57 -3.24 3.99
N SER A 29 9.60 -3.12 4.91
CA SER A 29 8.48 -4.05 5.00
C SER A 29 7.54 -3.95 3.80
N GLY A 30 7.24 -2.73 3.36
CA GLY A 30 6.41 -2.45 2.19
C GLY A 30 7.03 -2.97 0.89
N THR A 31 8.34 -2.77 0.71
CA THR A 31 9.10 -3.32 -0.43
C THR A 31 9.03 -4.84 -0.47
N GLN A 32 9.18 -5.51 0.68
CA GLN A 32 9.06 -6.97 0.74
C GLN A 32 7.67 -7.46 0.34
N ALA A 33 6.61 -6.81 0.81
CA ALA A 33 5.26 -7.20 0.41
C ALA A 33 4.98 -6.98 -1.07
N CYS A 34 5.41 -5.85 -1.64
CA CYS A 34 5.26 -5.60 -3.06
C CYS A 34 5.96 -6.70 -3.89
N ARG A 35 7.18 -7.10 -3.50
CA ARG A 35 7.91 -8.20 -4.16
C ARG A 35 7.18 -9.55 -4.06
N VAL A 36 6.68 -9.89 -2.87
CA VAL A 36 6.00 -11.19 -2.64
C VAL A 36 4.68 -11.25 -3.40
N LEU A 37 3.84 -10.21 -3.30
CA LEU A 37 2.57 -10.14 -4.01
C LEU A 37 2.77 -10.27 -5.53
N ARG A 38 3.76 -9.58 -6.09
CA ARG A 38 4.08 -9.69 -7.52
C ARG A 38 4.63 -11.05 -7.92
N ALA A 39 5.48 -11.67 -7.09
CA ALA A 39 5.99 -13.02 -7.34
C ALA A 39 4.86 -14.07 -7.37
N GLU A 40 3.80 -13.85 -6.61
CA GLU A 40 2.57 -14.66 -6.61
C GLU A 40 1.60 -14.29 -7.74
N GLY A 41 1.97 -13.36 -8.64
CA GLY A 41 1.15 -12.94 -9.77
C GLY A 41 -0.02 -12.02 -9.41
N ILE A 42 -0.02 -11.43 -8.21
CA ILE A 42 -1.04 -10.48 -7.75
C ILE A 42 -0.63 -9.08 -8.21
N ARG A 43 -1.58 -8.36 -8.83
CA ARG A 43 -1.39 -6.96 -9.22
C ARG A 43 -1.27 -6.08 -7.98
N VAL A 44 -0.21 -5.31 -7.88
CA VAL A 44 0.06 -4.43 -6.74
C VAL A 44 -0.26 -2.98 -7.11
N VAL A 45 -1.16 -2.38 -6.35
CA VAL A 45 -1.40 -0.93 -6.32
C VAL A 45 -0.80 -0.43 -5.02
N LEU A 46 0.03 0.61 -5.07
CA LEU A 46 0.69 1.17 -3.90
C LEU A 46 0.35 2.65 -3.77
N VAL A 47 0.02 3.10 -2.56
CA VAL A 47 0.02 4.54 -2.20
C VAL A 47 1.03 4.81 -1.09
N ASN A 48 1.93 5.76 -1.32
CA ASN A 48 2.86 6.26 -0.31
C ASN A 48 3.32 7.68 -0.67
N SER A 49 3.09 8.66 0.20
CA SER A 49 3.47 10.05 -0.06
C SER A 49 4.97 10.34 0.07
N ASN A 50 5.77 9.40 0.56
CA ASN A 50 7.21 9.56 0.69
C ASN A 50 7.94 9.15 -0.61
N PRO A 51 8.51 10.09 -1.39
CA PRO A 51 9.19 9.76 -2.64
C PRO A 51 10.58 9.13 -2.43
N ALA A 52 11.13 9.17 -1.22
CA ALA A 52 12.47 8.66 -0.92
C ALA A 52 12.41 7.20 -0.41
N THR A 53 11.58 6.36 -1.02
CA THR A 53 11.39 4.96 -0.63
C THR A 53 11.59 4.01 -1.80
N ILE A 54 12.21 2.86 -1.55
CA ILE A 54 12.38 1.83 -2.58
C ILE A 54 11.03 1.27 -3.01
N MET A 55 10.07 1.13 -2.09
CA MET A 55 8.75 0.63 -2.43
C MET A 55 8.03 1.50 -3.48
N THR A 56 8.35 2.80 -3.58
CA THR A 56 7.77 3.72 -4.58
C THR A 56 8.51 3.73 -5.92
N ASP A 57 9.61 2.99 -6.07
CA ASP A 57 10.25 2.86 -7.37
C ASP A 57 9.30 2.17 -8.37
N PRO A 58 9.24 2.60 -9.65
CA PRO A 58 8.26 2.11 -10.62
C PRO A 58 8.29 0.59 -10.86
N GLU A 59 9.38 -0.08 -10.48
CA GLU A 59 9.55 -1.51 -10.67
C GLU A 59 9.02 -2.37 -9.52
N PHE A 60 8.49 -1.80 -8.43
CA PHE A 60 8.01 -2.57 -7.28
C PHE A 60 6.50 -2.76 -7.24
N ALA A 61 5.71 -1.91 -7.87
CA ALA A 61 4.25 -2.05 -7.99
C ALA A 61 3.80 -1.83 -9.44
N ASP A 62 2.63 -2.37 -9.79
CA ASP A 62 2.04 -2.19 -11.13
C ASP A 62 1.41 -0.79 -11.28
N ALA A 63 0.96 -0.20 -10.17
CA ALA A 63 0.53 1.18 -10.10
C ALA A 63 1.02 1.83 -8.80
N THR A 64 1.89 2.84 -8.90
CA THR A 64 2.43 3.57 -7.75
C THR A 64 1.88 4.98 -7.70
N TYR A 65 1.30 5.33 -6.55
CA TYR A 65 0.75 6.64 -6.25
C TYR A 65 1.59 7.33 -5.17
N ILE A 66 2.35 8.35 -5.58
CA ILE A 66 3.04 9.25 -4.66
C ILE A 66 2.10 10.40 -4.30
N GLU A 67 1.08 10.07 -3.50
CA GLU A 67 -0.05 10.93 -3.15
C GLU A 67 -0.25 10.96 -1.63
N PRO A 68 -0.95 11.99 -1.08
CA PRO A 68 -1.27 12.04 0.34
C PRO A 68 -2.01 10.79 0.83
N ILE A 69 -1.61 10.26 1.99
CA ILE A 69 -2.30 9.12 2.63
C ILE A 69 -3.48 9.66 3.45
N THR A 70 -4.49 10.15 2.74
CA THR A 70 -5.76 10.63 3.30
C THR A 70 -6.90 9.78 2.75
N GLN A 71 -8.03 9.76 3.46
CA GLN A 71 -9.21 8.99 3.05
C GLN A 71 -9.66 9.36 1.63
N GLU A 72 -9.77 10.65 1.33
CA GLU A 72 -10.21 11.16 0.03
C GLU A 72 -9.34 10.65 -1.14
N PHE A 73 -8.01 10.73 -1.00
CA PHE A 73 -7.10 10.26 -2.05
C PHE A 73 -7.16 8.73 -2.20
N ILE A 74 -7.26 8.00 -1.08
CA ILE A 74 -7.37 6.54 -1.14
C ILE A 74 -8.69 6.11 -1.78
N GLU A 75 -9.80 6.79 -1.49
CA GLU A 75 -11.10 6.54 -2.15
C GLU A 75 -11.02 6.76 -3.66
N GLN A 76 -10.34 7.81 -4.12
CA GLN A 76 -10.11 8.05 -5.55
C GLN A 76 -9.28 6.94 -6.18
N ILE A 77 -8.23 6.47 -5.51
CA ILE A 77 -7.41 5.34 -5.97
C ILE A 77 -8.27 4.06 -6.03
N ILE A 78 -9.06 3.75 -5.00
CA ILE A 78 -9.95 2.58 -4.98
C ILE A 78 -10.99 2.68 -6.10
N ALA A 79 -11.59 3.84 -6.33
CA ALA A 79 -12.58 4.03 -7.39
C ALA A 79 -11.99 3.79 -8.79
N LYS A 80 -10.75 4.23 -9.02
CA LYS A 80 -10.02 4.04 -10.27
C LYS A 80 -9.50 2.61 -10.45
N GLU A 81 -8.84 2.09 -9.43
CA GLU A 81 -8.05 0.86 -9.52
C GLU A 81 -8.82 -0.42 -9.16
N ARG A 82 -9.91 -0.26 -8.39
CA ARG A 82 -10.79 -1.34 -7.92
C ARG A 82 -10.02 -2.56 -7.37
N PRO A 83 -9.16 -2.36 -6.34
CA PRO A 83 -8.42 -3.46 -5.73
C PRO A 83 -9.37 -4.46 -5.07
N ASP A 84 -9.05 -5.75 -5.13
CA ASP A 84 -9.86 -6.81 -4.50
C ASP A 84 -9.66 -6.85 -2.98
N ALA A 85 -8.49 -6.42 -2.51
CA ALA A 85 -8.16 -6.37 -1.09
C ALA A 85 -7.27 -5.16 -0.75
N VAL A 86 -7.24 -4.79 0.53
CA VAL A 86 -6.38 -3.73 1.08
C VAL A 86 -5.43 -4.33 2.11
N LEU A 87 -4.13 -4.05 1.96
CA LEU A 87 -3.08 -4.44 2.89
C LEU A 87 -2.54 -3.21 3.62
N ALA A 88 -3.04 -2.99 4.84
CA ALA A 88 -2.72 -1.82 5.66
C ALA A 88 -1.79 -2.10 6.85
N THR A 89 -1.21 -3.31 6.92
CA THR A 89 -0.41 -3.77 8.07
C THR A 89 1.08 -3.45 7.96
N LEU A 90 1.50 -2.81 6.87
CA LEU A 90 2.92 -2.59 6.53
C LEU A 90 3.30 -1.11 6.40
N GLY A 91 2.37 -0.21 6.70
CA GLY A 91 2.58 1.25 6.69
C GLY A 91 2.43 1.89 8.07
N GLY A 92 2.75 1.14 9.13
CA GLY A 92 2.71 1.63 10.51
C GLY A 92 1.33 2.13 10.94
N GLN A 93 1.33 3.12 11.84
CA GLN A 93 0.08 3.67 12.37
C GLN A 93 -0.66 4.51 11.32
N THR A 94 0.06 5.15 10.40
CA THR A 94 -0.54 5.87 9.26
C THR A 94 -1.50 4.97 8.48
N ALA A 95 -1.02 3.80 8.04
CA ALA A 95 -1.82 2.88 7.24
C ALA A 95 -3.01 2.29 8.03
N LEU A 96 -2.81 1.93 9.29
CA LEU A 96 -3.88 1.42 10.16
C LEU A 96 -4.98 2.46 10.36
N ASN A 97 -4.61 3.71 10.65
CA ASN A 97 -5.58 4.79 10.83
C ASN A 97 -6.36 5.06 9.53
N ALA A 98 -5.67 5.09 8.39
CA ALA A 98 -6.30 5.27 7.09
C ALA A 98 -7.30 4.14 6.78
N ALA A 99 -6.92 2.88 7.02
CA ALA A 99 -7.80 1.74 6.81
C ALA A 99 -9.04 1.76 7.71
N ILE A 100 -8.89 2.14 8.99
CA ILE A 100 -10.02 2.28 9.90
C ILE A 100 -10.93 3.44 9.51
N ALA A 101 -10.38 4.55 9.01
CA ALA A 101 -11.18 5.67 8.50
C ALA A 101 -12.02 5.23 7.28
N LEU A 102 -11.39 4.54 6.32
CA LEU A 102 -12.07 3.97 5.15
C LEU A 102 -13.16 2.96 5.53
N PHE A 103 -12.93 2.14 6.56
CA PHE A 103 -13.92 1.16 7.02
C PHE A 103 -15.14 1.80 7.70
N LYS A 104 -14.96 2.97 8.32
CA LYS A 104 -16.03 3.69 9.04
C LYS A 104 -16.83 4.65 8.16
N ALA A 105 -16.35 4.92 6.95
CA ALA A 105 -17.02 5.76 5.96
C ALA A 105 -18.25 5.07 5.38
#